data_AF-A0AAQ3K7F8-F1
#
_entry.id   AF-A0AAQ3K7F8-F1
#
_cell.length_a   1.000
_cell.length_b   1.000
_cell.length_c   1.000
_cell.angle_alpha   90.00
_cell.angle_beta   90.00
_cell.angle_gamma   90.00
#
_symmetry.space_group_name_H-M   'P 1'
#
loop_
_entity.id
_entity.type
_entity.pdbx_description
1 polymer ?
#
loop_
_entity_poly.entity_id
_entity_poly.type
_entity_poly.pdbx_seq_one_letter_code
_entity_poly.pdbx_strand_id
1 'polypeptide(L)' 'MASSSSSVVAFALVALVALFISTVVPVAQAQATAPAPAPTNDGTSIDQGIAYMLMLVALVLTYLIHAADASSGYKLF' A
#
# COMPACT_ATOMS: atom_id res chain seq x y z
N MET A 1 67.73 20.55 8.26
CA MET A 1 66.52 21.02 7.55
C MET A 1 66.30 20.21 6.27
N ALA A 2 66.02 18.90 6.37
CA ALA A 2 65.86 18.03 5.20
C ALA A 2 64.63 17.09 5.26
N SER A 3 63.83 17.11 6.34
CA SER A 3 62.68 16.20 6.48
C SER A 3 61.36 16.75 5.91
N SER A 4 61.30 18.01 5.46
CA SER A 4 60.05 18.64 4.99
C SER A 4 59.67 18.17 3.58
N SER A 5 60.61 18.14 2.62
CA SER A 5 60.31 17.80 1.22
C SER A 5 59.87 16.36 1.01
N SER A 6 60.49 15.39 1.69
CA SER A 6 60.11 13.97 1.62
C SER A 6 58.71 13.73 2.21
N SER A 7 58.35 14.49 3.24
CA SER A 7 57.03 14.41 3.88
C SER A 7 55.93 14.94 2.97
N VAL A 8 56.19 16.01 2.19
CA VAL A 8 55.24 16.56 1.21
C VAL A 8 54.99 15.57 0.06
N VAL A 9 56.04 14.92 -0.44
CA VAL A 9 55.92 13.91 -1.50
C VAL A 9 55.12 12.69 -1.02
N ALA A 10 55.39 12.20 0.19
CA ALA A 10 54.63 11.10 0.78
C ALA A 10 53.14 11.46 0.94
N PHE A 11 52.83 12.68 1.39
CA PHE A 11 51.45 13.16 1.49
C PHE A 11 50.75 13.22 0.13
N ALA A 12 51.42 13.73 -0.91
CA ALA A 12 50.86 13.83 -2.25
C ALA A 12 50.54 12.45 -2.84
N LEU A 13 51.40 11.46 -2.61
CA LEU A 13 51.17 10.07 -3.04
C LEU A 13 49.97 9.45 -2.32
N VAL A 14 49.88 9.64 -0.99
CA VAL A 14 48.73 9.15 -0.21
C VAL A 14 47.44 9.80 -0.68
N ALA A 15 47.43 11.11 -0.97
CA ALA A 15 46.27 11.82 -1.48
C ALA A 15 45.82 11.31 -2.86
N LEU A 16 46.77 11.04 -3.77
CA LEU A 16 46.48 10.47 -5.09
C LEU A 16 45.88 9.06 -4.98
N VAL A 17 46.43 8.22 -4.10
CA VAL A 17 45.90 6.87 -3.86
C VAL A 17 44.49 6.94 -3.26
N ALA A 18 44.26 7.84 -2.30
CA ALA A 18 42.93 8.03 -1.72
C ALA A 18 41.90 8.50 -2.75
N LEU A 19 42.27 9.43 -3.64
CA LEU A 19 41.41 9.90 -4.72
C LEU A 19 41.10 8.79 -5.74
N PHE A 20 42.10 7.99 -6.09
CA PHE A 20 41.91 6.83 -6.96
C PHE A 20 40.95 5.81 -6.34
N ILE A 21 41.14 5.46 -5.06
CA ILE A 21 40.25 4.54 -4.34
C ILE A 21 38.82 5.11 -4.27
N SER A 22 38.66 6.41 -4.02
CA SER A 22 37.35 7.06 -3.93
C SER A 22 36.55 7.02 -5.24
N THR A 23 37.20 6.88 -6.39
CA THR A 23 36.54 6.86 -7.71
C THR A 23 36.37 5.45 -8.27
N VAL A 24 37.24 4.51 -7.89
CA VAL A 24 37.23 3.13 -8.37
C VAL A 24 36.36 2.22 -7.52
N VAL A 25 36.22 2.51 -6.22
CA VAL A 25 35.42 1.68 -5.30
C VAL A 25 33.96 2.14 -5.33
N PRO A 26 33.01 1.34 -5.86
CA PRO A 26 31.61 1.67 -5.80
C PRO A 26 31.12 1.62 -4.34
N VAL A 27 30.60 2.75 -3.84
CA VAL A 27 29.97 2.83 -2.53
C VAL A 27 28.47 2.59 -2.68
N ALA A 28 27.99 1.47 -2.16
CA ALA A 28 26.55 1.25 -2.02
C ALA A 28 26.02 2.08 -0.84
N GLN A 29 25.22 3.11 -1.13
CA GLN A 29 24.42 3.79 -0.12
C GLN A 29 23.21 2.92 0.18
N ALA A 30 23.11 2.39 1.40
CA ALA A 30 21.91 1.67 1.82
C ALA A 30 20.73 2.66 1.89
N GLN A 31 19.88 2.66 0.86
CA GLN A 31 18.63 3.40 0.88
C GLN A 31 17.63 2.63 1.73
N ALA A 32 17.10 3.27 2.77
CA ALA A 32 16.01 2.70 3.54
C ALA A 32 14.83 2.47 2.60
N THR A 33 14.34 1.23 2.54
CA THR A 33 13.11 0.90 1.82
C THR A 33 11.96 1.62 2.49
N ALA A 34 11.14 2.31 1.72
CA ALA A 34 9.91 2.90 2.25
C ALA A 34 9.05 1.79 2.90
N PRO A 35 8.34 2.08 4.00
CA PRO A 35 7.41 1.14 4.59
C PRO A 35 6.40 0.66 3.54
N ALA A 36 6.06 -0.63 3.58
CA ALA A 36 5.01 -1.17 2.72
C ALA A 36 3.70 -0.39 2.95
N PRO A 37 2.90 -0.11 1.90
CA PRO A 37 1.60 0.51 2.05
C PRO A 37 0.73 -0.27 3.06
N ALA A 38 -0.08 0.46 3.84
CA ALA A 38 -1.03 -0.19 4.74
C ALA A 38 -2.01 -1.07 3.94
N PRO A 39 -2.44 -2.21 4.49
CA PRO A 39 -3.47 -3.04 3.86
C PRO A 39 -4.77 -2.22 3.73
N THR A 40 -5.37 -2.24 2.54
CA THR A 40 -6.68 -1.64 2.27
C THR A 40 -7.77 -2.68 2.52
N ASN A 41 -8.71 -2.40 3.42
CA ASN A 41 -9.91 -3.22 3.65
C ASN A 41 -11.17 -2.35 3.50
N ASP A 42 -11.71 -2.26 2.29
CA ASP A 42 -12.96 -1.53 2.02
C ASP A 42 -14.17 -2.43 2.31
N GLY A 43 -14.50 -2.55 3.61
CA GLY A 43 -15.67 -3.26 4.11
C GLY A 43 -17.02 -2.75 3.56
N THR A 44 -17.03 -1.59 2.91
CA THR A 44 -18.21 -0.97 2.30
C THR A 44 -18.88 -1.84 1.24
N SER A 45 -18.12 -2.65 0.50
CA SER A 45 -18.69 -3.56 -0.50
C SER A 45 -19.54 -4.67 0.12
N ILE A 46 -19.14 -5.17 1.30
CA ILE A 46 -19.90 -6.15 2.09
C ILE A 46 -21.15 -5.49 2.65
N ASP A 47 -21.01 -4.29 3.24
CA ASP A 47 -22.13 -3.53 3.79
C ASP A 47 -23.19 -3.22 2.71
N GLN A 48 -22.75 -2.78 1.53
CA GLN A 48 -23.61 -2.51 0.38
C GLN A 48 -24.28 -3.79 -0.15
N GLY A 49 -23.55 -4.91 -0.19
CA GLY A 49 -24.10 -6.20 -0.55
C GLY A 49 -25.22 -6.65 0.40
N ILE A 50 -25.00 -6.53 1.71
CA ILE A 50 -26.01 -6.82 2.74
C ILE A 50 -27.21 -5.87 2.58
N ALA A 51 -26.96 -4.57 2.34
CA ALA A 51 -28.04 -3.61 2.13
C ALA A 51 -28.92 -3.97 0.92
N TYR A 52 -28.32 -4.33 -0.22
CA TYR A 52 -29.08 -4.78 -1.39
C TYR A 52 -29.82 -6.10 -1.14
N MET A 53 -29.22 -7.06 -0.44
CA MET A 53 -29.88 -8.31 -0.07
C MET A 53 -31.10 -8.05 0.82
N LEU A 54 -30.98 -7.21 1.84
CA LEU A 54 -32.09 -6.83 2.70
C LEU A 54 -33.17 -6.06 1.93
N MET A 55 -32.79 -5.21 0.99
CA MET A 55 -33.72 -4.52 0.10
C MET A 55 -34.52 -5.51 -0.76
N LEU A 56 -33.86 -6.51 -1.34
CA LEU A 56 -34.53 -7.57 -2.11
C LEU A 56 -35.44 -8.42 -1.23
N VAL A 57 -35.00 -8.81 -0.04
CA VAL A 57 -35.83 -9.54 0.92
C VAL A 57 -37.07 -8.73 1.28
N ALA A 58 -36.92 -7.43 1.56
CA ALA A 58 -38.06 -6.55 1.85
C ALA A 58 -39.02 -6.44 0.65
N LEU A 59 -38.48 -6.32 -0.56
CA LEU A 59 -39.28 -6.28 -1.78
C LEU A 59 -40.08 -7.58 -1.99
N VAL A 60 -39.46 -8.73 -1.76
CA VAL A 60 -40.13 -10.03 -1.85
C VAL A 60 -41.19 -10.18 -0.77
N LEU A 61 -40.87 -9.89 0.49
CA LEU A 61 -41.82 -9.99 1.61
C LEU A 61 -43.05 -9.10 1.38
N THR A 62 -42.85 -7.86 0.94
CA THR A 62 -43.96 -6.94 0.65
C THR A 62 -44.84 -7.45 -0.49
N TYR A 63 -44.24 -7.96 -1.57
CA TYR A 63 -44.99 -8.56 -2.68
C TYR A 63 -45.78 -9.80 -2.24
N LEU A 64 -45.18 -10.69 -1.43
CA LEU A 64 -45.83 -11.90 -0.94
C LEU A 64 -47.01 -11.59 -0.01
N ILE A 65 -46.85 -10.63 0.90
CA ILE A 65 -47.94 -10.21 1.80
C ILE A 65 -49.09 -9.60 0.99
N HIS A 66 -48.76 -8.75 0.01
CA HIS A 66 -49.77 -8.14 -0.85
C HIS A 66 -50.54 -9.18 -1.69
N ALA A 67 -49.82 -10.16 -2.25
CA ALA A 67 -50.43 -11.26 -2.99
C ALA A 67 -51.32 -12.14 -2.11
N ALA A 68 -50.90 -12.44 -0.88
CA ALA A 68 -51.68 -13.24 0.07
C ALA A 68 -52.98 -12.52 0.52
N ASP A 69 -52.91 -11.21 0.78
CA ASP A 69 -54.08 -10.40 1.13
C ASP A 69 -55.09 -10.34 -0.02
N ALA A 70 -54.62 -10.06 -1.24
CA ALA A 70 -55.45 -10.07 -2.45
C ALA A 70 -56.13 -11.44 -2.65
N SER A 71 -55.39 -12.54 -2.45
CA SER A 71 -55.93 -13.90 -2.59
C SER A 71 -57.04 -14.22 -1.57
N SER A 72 -56.95 -13.67 -0.35
CA SER A 72 -57.98 -13.85 0.68
C SER A 72 -59.25 -13.07 0.37
N GLY A 73 -59.13 -11.87 -0.21
CA GLY A 73 -60.26 -11.07 -0.69
C GLY A 73 -61.11 -11.78 -1.74
N TYR A 74 -60.49 -12.42 -2.75
CA TYR A 74 -61.20 -13.20 -3.77
C TYR A 74 -61.93 -14.44 -3.23
N LYS A 75 -61.56 -14.93 -2.03
CA LYS A 75 -62.18 -16.09 -1.39
C LYS A 75 -63.43 -15.76 -0.58
N LEU A 76 -63.73 -14.49 -0.34
CA LEU A 76 -64.86 -14.01 0.47
C LEU A 76 -66.03 -13.45 -0.35
N PHE A 77 -65.95 -13.51 -1.68
CA PHE A 77 -67.02 -13.19 -2.63
C PHE A 77 -67.26 -14.38 -3.56
#